data_AF-A0A6A5UJW4-F1
#
_entry.id   AF-A0A6A5UJW4-F1
#
_cell.length_a   1.000
_cell.length_b   1.000
_cell.length_c   1.000
_cell.angle_alpha   90.00
_cell.angle_beta   90.00
_cell.angle_gamma   90.00
#
_symmetry.space_group_name_H-M   'P 1'
#
loop_
_entity.id
_entity.type
_entity.pdbx_description
1 polymer ?
#
loop_
_entity_poly.entity_id
_entity_poly.type
_entity_poly.pdbx_seq_one_letter_code
_entity_poly.pdbx_strand_id
1 'polypeptide(L)'
;MRSIHAIATAIPQALAHNGPLHARSDSNVISQQQLSINGLPYSTRTHWMRKANSALFDVLVCIGANSNRQTGDPTMHDAIAVIRNCSAVLTDPEGPYNLSPAETLPAFSQLSLYTNAEICPMCASAIRWAGFKEYIYGTSMDTLIEKGWGQIRISSMLVGEVLTNETDPYFLWQYDPDYACPEGCARKQESCAPVEA
;
A
#
# COMPACT_ATOMS: atom_id res chain seq x y z
N MET A 1 -16.32 9.05 -17.63
CA MET A 1 -15.25 9.49 -16.70
C MET A 1 -13.95 8.86 -17.13
N ARG A 2 -12.84 9.62 -17.19
CA ARG A 2 -11.51 9.05 -17.47
C ARG A 2 -10.96 8.47 -16.17
N SER A 3 -10.57 7.20 -16.17
CA SER A 3 -9.93 6.58 -15.00
C SER A 3 -8.53 7.16 -14.81
N ILE A 4 -8.22 7.62 -13.60
CA ILE A 4 -6.92 8.23 -13.25
C ILE A 4 -6.13 7.24 -12.37
N HIS A 5 -4.83 7.10 -12.61
CA HIS A 5 -4.03 5.97 -12.13
C HIS A 5 -2.85 6.42 -11.27
N ALA A 6 -2.58 5.68 -10.19
CA ALA A 6 -1.39 5.79 -9.36
C ALA A 6 -0.57 4.50 -9.46
N ILE A 7 0.76 4.59 -9.49
CA ILE A 7 1.63 3.40 -9.62
C ILE A 7 2.56 3.30 -8.40
N ALA A 8 2.49 2.19 -7.68
CA ALA A 8 3.49 1.75 -6.72
C ALA A 8 4.45 0.77 -7.44
N THR A 9 5.75 0.93 -7.24
CA THR A 9 6.73 -0.02 -7.78
C THR A 9 7.69 -0.45 -6.70
N ALA A 10 7.79 -1.75 -6.40
CA ALA A 10 8.99 -2.29 -5.81
C ALA A 10 10.06 -2.39 -6.92
N ILE A 11 10.65 -1.26 -7.32
CA ILE A 11 11.94 -1.29 -8.03
C ILE A 11 13.00 -1.46 -6.96
N PRO A 12 13.62 -2.65 -6.79
CA PRO A 12 14.79 -2.75 -5.96
C PRO A 12 15.96 -2.14 -6.74
N GLN A 13 16.68 -1.20 -6.12
CA GLN A 13 18.13 -1.27 -5.98
C GLN A 13 18.96 -1.87 -7.13
N ALA A 14 18.66 -1.57 -8.40
CA ALA A 14 19.52 -1.96 -9.53
C ALA A 14 20.81 -1.13 -9.64
N LEU A 15 21.06 -0.23 -8.67
CA LEU A 15 22.25 0.63 -8.60
C LEU A 15 23.12 0.40 -7.35
N ALA A 16 22.85 -0.61 -6.51
CA ALA A 16 23.55 -0.76 -5.22
C ALA A 16 24.09 -2.18 -4.91
N HIS A 17 24.48 -2.97 -5.92
CA HIS A 17 25.23 -4.20 -5.71
C HIS A 17 26.72 -4.02 -6.07
N ASN A 18 27.53 -3.59 -5.09
CA ASN A 18 28.97 -3.83 -5.08
C ASN A 18 29.34 -4.45 -3.73
N GLY A 19 29.31 -5.78 -3.66
CA GLY A 19 29.77 -6.56 -2.51
C GLY A 19 30.00 -8.01 -2.93
N PRO A 20 31.10 -8.66 -2.52
CA PRO A 20 31.49 -9.95 -3.06
C PRO A 20 30.56 -11.06 -2.57
N LEU A 21 29.91 -11.74 -3.50
CA LEU A 21 29.10 -12.92 -3.25
C LEU A 21 30.02 -14.14 -3.10
N HIS A 22 30.10 -14.69 -1.88
CA HIS A 22 30.65 -16.02 -1.69
C HIS A 22 29.65 -17.05 -2.22
N ALA A 23 30.08 -17.76 -3.26
CA ALA A 23 29.32 -18.79 -3.95
C ALA A 23 29.12 -20.03 -3.08
N ARG A 24 27.90 -20.60 -3.10
CA ARG A 24 27.72 -22.04 -2.96
C ARG A 24 26.79 -22.55 -4.07
N SER A 25 27.37 -23.46 -4.85
CA SER A 25 26.83 -24.19 -5.98
C SER A 25 25.69 -25.11 -5.56
N ASP A 26 24.57 -25.10 -6.29
CA ASP A 26 24.22 -26.21 -7.18
C ASP A 26 22.88 -26.02 -7.88
N SER A 27 22.94 -26.16 -9.22
CA SER A 27 21.89 -26.52 -10.19
C SER A 27 21.50 -25.43 -11.17
N ASN A 28 22.08 -25.57 -12.37
CA ASN A 28 21.72 -24.91 -13.62
C ASN A 28 20.20 -24.81 -13.82
N VAL A 29 19.68 -23.58 -13.84
CA VAL A 29 18.44 -23.24 -14.55
C VAL A 29 18.70 -21.98 -15.39
N ILE A 30 19.71 -22.03 -16.26
CA ILE A 30 19.71 -21.20 -17.46
C ILE A 30 18.91 -21.96 -18.51
N SER A 31 17.87 -21.31 -19.04
CA SER A 31 16.92 -21.78 -20.06
C SER A 31 15.67 -22.49 -19.54
N GLN A 32 14.65 -21.71 -19.14
CA GLN A 32 13.28 -22.09 -19.44
C GLN A 32 12.52 -20.89 -20.02
N GLN A 33 12.49 -20.86 -21.34
CA GLN A 33 11.74 -19.96 -22.22
C GLN A 33 10.20 -20.14 -22.10
N GLN A 34 9.71 -20.76 -21.02
CA GLN A 34 8.38 -21.37 -20.97
C GLN A 34 7.67 -21.15 -19.64
N LEU A 35 7.81 -19.94 -19.08
CA LEU A 35 6.82 -19.43 -18.14
C LEU A 35 5.69 -18.81 -18.97
N SER A 36 4.76 -19.63 -19.47
CA SER A 36 3.52 -19.16 -20.08
C SER A 36 2.45 -19.07 -19.00
N ILE A 37 1.84 -17.90 -18.83
CA ILE A 37 0.56 -17.79 -18.13
C ILE A 37 -0.52 -17.76 -19.21
N ASN A 38 -1.51 -18.65 -19.14
CA ASN A 38 -2.59 -18.79 -20.12
C ASN A 38 -2.14 -18.93 -21.59
N GLY A 39 -1.00 -19.61 -21.83
CA GLY A 39 -0.48 -19.82 -23.19
C GLY A 39 0.21 -18.62 -23.83
N LEU A 40 0.39 -17.50 -23.12
CA LEU A 40 1.08 -16.32 -23.62
C LEU A 40 2.59 -16.37 -23.27
N PRO A 41 3.50 -16.29 -24.28
CA PRO A 41 4.94 -16.24 -24.03
C PRO A 41 5.33 -15.07 -23.13
N TYR A 42 6.39 -15.25 -22.31
CA TYR A 42 6.89 -14.19 -21.43
C TYR A 42 7.15 -12.89 -22.20
N SER A 43 7.86 -12.94 -23.34
CA SER A 43 8.15 -11.78 -24.18
C SER A 43 6.90 -11.02 -24.62
N THR A 44 5.84 -11.75 -24.96
CA THR A 44 4.53 -11.20 -25.32
C THR A 44 3.89 -10.51 -24.13
N ARG A 45 3.90 -11.15 -22.96
CA ARG A 45 3.36 -10.55 -21.71
C ARG A 45 4.13 -9.28 -21.33
N THR A 46 5.47 -9.30 -21.41
CA THR A 46 6.29 -8.11 -21.12
C THR A 46 6.08 -7.00 -22.15
N HIS A 47 5.94 -7.33 -23.44
CA HIS A 47 5.65 -6.36 -24.49
C HIS A 47 4.34 -5.62 -24.23
N TRP A 48 3.25 -6.35 -23.98
CA TRP A 48 1.95 -5.75 -23.71
C TRP A 48 1.90 -5.03 -22.37
N MET A 49 2.59 -5.54 -21.33
CA MET A 49 2.71 -4.83 -20.05
C MET A 49 3.44 -3.50 -20.21
N ARG A 50 4.54 -3.45 -20.97
CA ARG A 50 5.25 -2.20 -21.27
C ARG A 50 4.40 -1.23 -22.07
N LYS A 51 3.61 -1.73 -23.04
CA LYS A 51 2.71 -0.91 -23.84
C LYS A 51 1.54 -0.36 -23.01
N ALA A 52 0.98 -1.18 -22.11
CA ALA A 52 -0.03 -0.75 -21.14
C ALA A 52 0.53 0.29 -20.16
N ASN A 53 1.72 0.06 -19.62
CA ASN A 53 2.44 1.03 -18.79
C ASN A 53 2.72 2.33 -19.57
N SER A 54 3.09 2.24 -20.86
CA SER A 54 3.28 3.40 -21.73
C SER A 54 1.99 4.22 -21.90
N ALA A 55 0.83 3.56 -22.02
CA ALA A 55 -0.48 4.20 -22.11
C ALA A 55 -0.98 4.72 -20.75
N LEU A 56 -0.53 4.12 -19.64
CA LEU A 56 -0.81 4.58 -18.29
C LEU A 56 -0.15 5.93 -17.98
N PHE A 57 0.96 6.30 -18.65
CA PHE A 57 1.60 7.60 -18.43
C PHE A 57 0.72 8.80 -18.81
N ASP A 58 -0.22 8.65 -19.77
CA ASP A 58 -1.17 9.71 -20.13
C ASP A 58 -2.23 9.97 -19.04
N VAL A 59 -2.32 9.09 -18.04
CA VAL A 59 -3.28 9.13 -16.92
C VAL A 59 -2.62 8.91 -15.56
N LEU A 60 -1.28 9.00 -15.50
CA LEU A 60 -0.49 8.80 -14.30
C LEU A 60 -0.52 10.07 -13.43
N VAL A 61 -0.99 9.94 -12.19
CA VAL A 61 -0.95 11.04 -11.21
C VAL A 61 0.39 11.06 -10.48
N CYS A 62 0.81 9.90 -9.98
CA CYS A 62 1.89 9.81 -9.01
C CYS A 62 2.52 8.41 -9.06
N ILE A 63 3.80 8.36 -8.70
CA ILE A 63 4.56 7.13 -8.56
C ILE A 63 5.26 7.08 -7.20
N GLY A 64 5.37 5.89 -6.62
CA GLY A 64 6.12 5.65 -5.39
C GLY A 64 6.93 4.36 -5.48
N ALA A 65 8.04 4.31 -4.74
CA ALA A 65 8.88 3.14 -4.65
C ALA A 65 9.38 2.93 -3.21
N ASN A 66 9.65 1.68 -2.86
CA ASN A 66 10.25 1.36 -1.57
C ASN A 66 11.63 2.03 -1.44
N SER A 67 11.79 2.84 -0.40
CA SER A 67 13.01 3.60 -0.15
C SER A 67 13.53 3.42 1.27
N ASN A 68 13.09 2.40 2.00
CA ASN A 68 13.40 2.22 3.42
C ASN A 68 14.91 2.25 3.75
N ARG A 69 15.75 1.64 2.90
CA ARG A 69 17.22 1.67 3.07
C ARG A 69 17.84 3.02 2.76
N GLN A 70 17.18 3.80 1.91
CA GLN A 70 17.67 5.12 1.49
C GLN A 70 17.31 6.18 2.52
N THR A 71 16.11 6.07 3.11
CA THR A 71 15.60 7.03 4.08
C THR A 71 15.88 6.64 5.53
N GLY A 72 16.21 5.37 5.79
CA GLY A 72 16.29 4.83 7.15
C GLY A 72 14.92 4.64 7.82
N ASP A 73 13.82 4.88 7.08
CA ASP A 73 12.46 4.74 7.59
C ASP A 73 11.91 3.36 7.21
N PRO A 74 11.70 2.44 8.18
CA PRO A 74 11.23 1.10 7.90
C PRO A 74 9.83 1.07 7.29
N THR A 75 9.04 2.14 7.41
CA THR A 75 7.68 2.23 6.88
C THR A 75 7.63 2.70 5.43
N MET A 76 8.74 3.21 4.87
CA MET A 76 8.81 3.73 3.50
C MET A 76 8.83 2.63 2.44
N HIS A 77 7.73 1.90 2.39
CA HIS A 77 7.35 1.00 1.32
C HIS A 77 6.70 1.78 0.17
N ASP A 78 6.59 1.12 -0.97
CA ASP A 78 6.03 1.67 -2.20
C ASP A 78 4.63 2.27 -2.03
N ALA A 79 3.71 1.60 -1.33
CA ALA A 79 2.37 2.13 -1.09
C ALA A 79 2.36 3.39 -0.20
N ILE A 80 3.21 3.44 0.83
CA ILE A 80 3.35 4.62 1.69
C ILE A 80 3.96 5.78 0.90
N ALA A 81 4.97 5.49 0.09
CA ALA A 81 5.56 6.47 -0.82
C ALA A 81 4.53 7.00 -1.82
N VAL A 82 3.68 6.14 -2.38
CA VAL A 82 2.58 6.56 -3.27
C VAL A 82 1.63 7.50 -2.56
N ILE A 83 1.11 7.14 -1.37
CA ILE A 83 0.18 8.02 -0.63
C ILE A 83 0.79 9.41 -0.44
N ARG A 84 2.05 9.49 0.02
CA ARG A 84 2.74 10.76 0.23
C ARG A 84 2.92 11.55 -1.07
N ASN A 85 3.36 10.88 -2.13
CA ASN A 85 3.65 11.52 -3.41
C ASN A 85 2.37 11.98 -4.11
N CYS A 86 1.29 11.20 -4.05
CA CYS A 86 -0.01 11.60 -4.59
C CYS A 86 -0.55 12.81 -3.85
N SER A 87 -0.50 12.82 -2.51
CA SER A 87 -0.90 14.01 -1.74
C SER A 87 -0.12 15.24 -2.19
N ALA A 88 1.21 15.15 -2.29
CA ALA A 88 2.05 16.25 -2.73
C ALA A 88 1.69 16.75 -4.14
N VAL A 89 1.51 15.85 -5.12
CA VAL A 89 1.13 16.20 -6.49
C VAL A 89 -0.27 16.82 -6.56
N LEU A 90 -1.24 16.27 -5.82
CA LEU A 90 -2.61 16.75 -5.82
C LEU A 90 -2.73 18.13 -5.17
N THR A 91 -1.92 18.41 -4.14
CA THR A 91 -1.92 19.69 -3.42
C THR A 91 -0.92 20.72 -3.94
N ASP A 92 -0.14 20.41 -4.97
CA ASP A 92 0.85 21.34 -5.52
C ASP A 92 0.14 22.59 -6.06
N PRO A 93 0.40 23.80 -5.51
CA PRO A 93 -0.26 25.03 -5.94
C PRO A 93 0.12 25.44 -7.36
N GLU A 94 1.25 24.99 -7.87
CA GLU A 94 1.69 25.18 -9.26
C GLU A 94 1.34 23.97 -10.14
N GLY A 95 0.81 22.91 -9.52
CA GLY A 95 0.44 21.67 -10.18
C GLY A 95 -0.89 21.73 -10.92
N PRO A 96 -1.16 20.74 -11.79
CA PRO A 96 -2.36 20.70 -12.62
C PRO A 96 -3.65 20.44 -11.83
N TYR A 97 -3.54 19.96 -10.59
CA TYR A 97 -4.69 19.65 -9.72
C TYR A 97 -4.99 20.77 -8.72
N ASN A 98 -3.97 21.34 -8.07
CA ASN A 98 -4.06 22.45 -7.11
C ASN A 98 -5.26 22.31 -6.15
N LEU A 99 -5.39 21.13 -5.56
CA LEU A 99 -6.44 20.83 -4.60
C LEU A 99 -6.02 21.30 -3.21
N SER A 100 -6.97 21.81 -2.43
CA SER A 100 -6.75 21.96 -1.00
C SER A 100 -6.58 20.59 -0.33
N PRO A 101 -5.99 20.53 0.88
CA PRO A 101 -5.94 19.28 1.65
C PRO A 101 -7.32 18.64 1.86
N ALA A 102 -8.36 19.46 2.07
CA ALA A 102 -9.73 18.99 2.26
C ALA A 102 -10.32 18.35 0.98
N GLU A 103 -9.98 18.86 -0.20
CA GLU A 103 -10.38 18.29 -1.50
C GLU A 103 -9.54 17.08 -1.90
N THR A 104 -8.29 17.02 -1.46
CA THR A 104 -7.36 15.93 -1.76
C THR A 104 -7.79 14.61 -1.11
N LEU A 105 -8.24 14.65 0.14
CA LEU A 105 -8.67 13.45 0.87
C LEU A 105 -9.73 12.61 0.12
N PRO A 106 -10.86 13.17 -0.34
CA PRO A 106 -11.83 12.41 -1.13
C PRO A 106 -11.35 12.08 -2.56
N ALA A 107 -10.36 12.79 -3.11
CA ALA A 107 -9.86 12.56 -4.46
C ALA A 107 -9.15 11.20 -4.62
N PHE A 108 -8.61 10.62 -3.53
CA PHE A 108 -8.04 9.27 -3.55
C PHE A 108 -9.05 8.20 -4.00
N SER A 109 -10.36 8.40 -3.77
CA SER A 109 -11.42 7.50 -4.25
C SER A 109 -11.55 7.44 -5.77
N GLN A 110 -10.90 8.35 -6.49
CA GLN A 110 -10.83 8.38 -7.96
C GLN A 110 -9.56 7.73 -8.50
N LEU A 111 -8.62 7.36 -7.62
CA LEU A 111 -7.34 6.77 -7.99
C LEU A 111 -7.39 5.24 -7.87
N SER A 112 -6.87 4.57 -8.89
CA SER A 112 -6.57 3.13 -8.86
C SER A 112 -5.08 2.93 -8.65
N LEU A 113 -4.68 2.09 -7.70
CA LEU A 113 -3.28 1.81 -7.39
C LEU A 113 -2.81 0.56 -8.13
N TYR A 114 -1.76 0.67 -8.93
CA TYR A 114 -1.11 -0.48 -9.57
C TYR A 114 0.21 -0.75 -8.88
N THR A 115 0.42 -1.99 -8.42
CA THR A 115 1.68 -2.42 -7.81
C THR A 115 2.23 -3.67 -8.46
N ASN A 116 3.54 -3.87 -8.40
CA ASN A 116 4.18 -5.08 -8.90
C ASN A 116 4.00 -6.28 -7.98
N ALA A 117 3.70 -6.07 -6.70
CA ALA A 117 3.55 -7.13 -5.69
C ALA A 117 2.33 -6.91 -4.80
N GLU A 118 1.72 -7.99 -4.33
CA GLU A 118 0.66 -7.95 -3.34
C GLU A 118 1.17 -7.21 -2.10
N ILE A 119 0.28 -6.35 -1.61
CA ILE A 119 0.58 -5.35 -0.60
C ILE A 119 0.65 -6.00 0.79
N CYS A 120 1.70 -5.67 1.56
CA CYS A 120 1.83 -6.18 2.92
C CYS A 120 0.75 -5.59 3.86
N PRO A 121 0.47 -6.21 5.02
CA PRO A 121 -0.61 -5.77 5.91
C PRO A 121 -0.55 -4.29 6.34
N MET A 122 0.65 -3.75 6.58
CA MET A 122 0.85 -2.32 6.88
C MET A 122 0.35 -1.42 5.74
N CYS A 123 0.76 -1.76 4.51
CA CYS A 123 0.41 -0.99 3.31
C CYS A 123 -1.07 -1.19 2.95
N ALA A 124 -1.64 -2.37 3.20
CA ALA A 124 -3.05 -2.68 2.96
C ALA A 124 -3.93 -1.74 3.80
N SER A 125 -3.62 -1.65 5.10
CA SER A 125 -4.29 -0.74 6.02
C SER A 125 -4.15 0.71 5.58
N ALA A 126 -2.94 1.15 5.22
CA ALA A 126 -2.71 2.53 4.78
C ALA A 126 -3.50 2.90 3.51
N ILE A 127 -3.56 1.99 2.53
CA ILE A 127 -4.34 2.18 1.29
C ILE A 127 -5.84 2.23 1.58
N ARG A 128 -6.31 1.37 2.48
CA ARG A 128 -7.71 1.37 2.93
C ARG A 128 -8.07 2.70 3.60
N TRP A 129 -7.19 3.21 4.46
CA TRP A 129 -7.36 4.51 5.12
C TRP A 129 -7.29 5.68 4.13
N ALA A 130 -6.38 5.63 3.16
CA ALA A 130 -6.25 6.66 2.14
C ALA A 130 -7.47 6.70 1.20
N GLY A 131 -8.24 5.62 1.10
CA GLY A 131 -9.49 5.60 0.34
C GLY A 131 -9.31 5.41 -1.16
N PHE A 132 -8.24 4.72 -1.60
CA PHE A 132 -8.11 4.32 -3.01
C PHE A 132 -9.31 3.49 -3.46
N LYS A 133 -9.70 3.66 -4.72
CA LYS A 133 -10.82 2.92 -5.33
C LYS A 133 -10.57 1.41 -5.34
N GLU A 134 -9.38 1.04 -5.76
CA GLU A 134 -8.93 -0.34 -5.95
C GLU A 134 -7.40 -0.38 -5.96
N TYR A 135 -6.83 -1.53 -5.59
CA TYR A 135 -5.43 -1.81 -5.83
C TYR A 135 -5.29 -3.10 -6.65
N ILE A 136 -4.42 -3.05 -7.66
CA ILE A 136 -4.16 -4.10 -8.62
C ILE A 136 -2.69 -4.50 -8.43
N TYR A 137 -2.42 -5.80 -8.28
CA TYR A 137 -1.06 -6.28 -8.05
C TYR A 137 -0.60 -7.34 -9.05
N GLY A 138 0.72 -7.44 -9.24
CA GLY A 138 1.35 -8.38 -10.18
C GLY A 138 1.62 -9.79 -9.61
N THR A 139 2.45 -9.89 -8.57
CA THR A 139 2.79 -11.16 -7.89
C THR A 139 2.14 -11.27 -6.52
N SER A 140 1.81 -12.47 -6.04
CA SER A 140 1.21 -12.67 -4.71
C SER A 140 2.26 -12.67 -3.57
N MET A 141 1.80 -12.42 -2.34
CA MET A 141 2.57 -12.53 -1.11
C MET A 141 3.09 -13.95 -0.91
N ASP A 142 2.30 -14.98 -1.23
CA ASP A 142 2.75 -16.38 -1.15
C ASP A 142 3.96 -16.62 -2.06
N THR A 143 3.92 -16.10 -3.29
CA THR A 143 5.07 -16.19 -4.22
C THR A 143 6.30 -15.47 -3.64
N LEU A 144 6.12 -14.31 -3.00
CA LEU A 144 7.23 -13.57 -2.38
C LEU A 144 7.83 -14.32 -1.19
N ILE A 145 6.98 -14.91 -0.34
CA ILE A 145 7.40 -15.72 0.82
C ILE A 145 8.19 -16.95 0.36
N GLU A 146 7.73 -17.66 -0.67
CA GLU A 146 8.46 -18.78 -1.27
C GLU A 146 9.85 -18.38 -1.79
N LYS A 147 10.03 -17.12 -2.18
CA LYS A 147 11.32 -16.56 -2.61
C LYS A 147 12.13 -15.92 -1.49
N GLY A 148 11.73 -16.13 -0.23
CA GLY A 148 12.50 -15.71 0.94
C GLY A 148 12.29 -14.25 1.36
N TRP A 149 11.25 -13.58 0.86
CA TRP A 149 10.90 -12.24 1.35
C TRP A 149 10.25 -12.36 2.73
N GLY A 150 10.77 -11.60 3.70
CA GLY A 150 10.14 -11.47 5.02
C GLY A 150 8.78 -10.78 4.88
N GLN A 151 7.70 -11.50 5.16
CA GLN A 151 6.33 -11.00 5.10
C GLN A 151 5.50 -11.53 6.26
N ILE A 152 4.61 -10.69 6.77
CA ILE A 152 3.59 -11.08 7.76
C ILE A 152 2.45 -11.73 6.99
N ARG A 153 2.20 -13.03 7.21
CA ARG A 153 1.09 -13.78 6.58
C ARG A 153 -0.25 -13.44 7.22
N ILE A 154 -0.76 -12.26 6.89
CA ILE A 154 -2.16 -11.92 7.06
C ILE A 154 -2.65 -11.63 5.64
N SER A 155 -3.52 -12.49 5.10
CA SER A 155 -4.09 -12.23 3.78
C SER A 155 -4.84 -10.90 3.86
N SER A 156 -4.69 -10.02 2.86
CA SER A 156 -5.43 -8.75 2.82
C SER A 156 -6.94 -8.93 2.59
N MET A 157 -7.42 -10.17 2.40
CA MET A 157 -8.82 -10.50 2.62
C MET A 157 -9.10 -10.48 4.13
N LEU A 158 -9.66 -9.37 4.58
CA LEU A 158 -10.01 -9.13 5.97
C LEU A 158 -11.26 -9.95 6.34
N VAL A 159 -11.14 -10.88 7.30
CA VAL A 159 -12.26 -11.23 8.16
C VAL A 159 -12.38 -10.08 9.16
N GLY A 160 -13.41 -9.25 8.98
CA GLY A 160 -13.77 -8.19 9.93
C GLY A 160 -14.57 -8.74 11.10
N GLU A 161 -14.80 -7.89 12.10
CA GLU A 161 -15.74 -8.14 13.21
C GLU A 161 -15.38 -9.35 14.12
N VAL A 162 -14.08 -9.57 14.34
CA VAL A 162 -13.64 -10.52 15.37
C VAL A 162 -13.58 -9.81 16.72
N LEU A 163 -14.41 -10.25 17.66
CA LEU A 163 -14.50 -9.73 19.04
C LEU A 163 -15.01 -8.27 19.16
N THR A 164 -15.84 -7.79 18.23
CA THR A 164 -16.39 -6.42 18.30
C THR A 164 -17.20 -6.17 19.58
N ASN A 165 -17.86 -7.18 20.13
CA ASN A 165 -18.54 -7.06 21.43
C ASN A 165 -17.57 -6.78 22.59
N GLU A 166 -16.35 -7.29 22.51
CA GLU A 166 -15.31 -7.11 23.51
C GLU A 166 -14.45 -5.87 23.22
N THR A 167 -14.19 -5.53 21.95
CA THR A 167 -13.26 -4.46 21.56
C THR A 167 -13.92 -3.09 21.37
N ASP A 168 -15.12 -3.04 20.83
CA ASP A 168 -15.78 -1.78 20.47
C ASP A 168 -16.11 -0.91 21.70
N PRO A 169 -16.54 -1.47 22.86
CA PRO A 169 -16.77 -0.68 24.07
C PRO A 169 -15.57 0.17 24.50
N TYR A 170 -14.32 -0.21 24.17
CA TYR A 170 -13.12 0.58 24.48
C TYR A 170 -12.98 1.86 23.65
N PHE A 171 -13.71 2.00 22.54
CA PHE A 171 -13.63 3.15 21.64
C PHE A 171 -14.91 3.99 21.63
N LEU A 172 -16.04 3.41 22.03
CA LEU A 172 -17.35 4.07 21.97
C LEU A 172 -17.48 5.26 22.93
N TRP A 173 -16.83 5.25 24.09
CA TRP A 173 -16.94 6.34 25.07
C TRP A 173 -16.23 7.65 24.66
N GLN A 174 -15.28 7.60 23.71
CA GLN A 174 -14.36 8.71 23.46
C GLN A 174 -15.02 9.87 22.70
N TYR A 175 -15.97 9.55 21.82
CA TYR A 175 -16.62 10.53 20.92
C TYR A 175 -18.14 10.39 20.85
N ASP A 176 -18.73 9.44 21.57
CA ASP A 176 -20.18 9.32 21.75
C ASP A 176 -20.57 9.87 23.14
N PRO A 177 -21.26 11.03 23.20
CA PRO A 177 -21.66 11.65 24.47
C PRO A 177 -22.70 10.83 25.24
N ASP A 178 -23.39 9.89 24.59
CA ASP A 178 -24.43 9.05 25.18
C ASP A 178 -23.89 7.69 25.68
N TYR A 179 -22.69 7.27 25.22
CA TYR A 179 -22.09 5.98 25.60
C TYR A 179 -21.32 6.04 26.93
N ALA A 180 -21.57 5.12 27.86
CA ALA A 180 -20.99 5.18 29.22
C ALA A 180 -19.45 5.27 29.26
N CYS A 181 -18.92 6.07 30.20
CA CYS A 181 -17.48 6.15 30.43
C CYS A 181 -16.90 4.82 30.94
N PRO A 182 -15.60 4.55 30.67
CA PRO A 182 -14.94 3.35 31.16
C PRO A 182 -14.88 3.34 32.69
N GLU A 183 -14.73 2.15 33.27
CA GLU A 183 -14.67 1.95 34.72
C GLU A 183 -13.59 2.84 35.37
N GLY A 184 -13.92 3.50 36.47
CA GLY A 184 -13.05 4.46 37.15
C GLY A 184 -13.03 5.87 36.54
N CYS A 185 -13.79 6.12 35.47
CA CYS A 185 -13.95 7.44 34.86
C CYS A 185 -15.40 7.94 34.95
N ALA A 186 -15.58 9.27 34.99
CA ALA A 186 -16.87 9.93 34.87
C ALA A 186 -16.81 11.01 33.78
N ARG A 187 -17.96 11.26 33.14
CA ARG A 187 -18.06 12.30 32.11
C ARG A 187 -17.96 13.68 32.74
N LYS A 188 -16.99 14.47 32.30
CA LYS A 188 -16.88 15.90 32.59
C LYS A 188 -16.97 16.65 31.26
N GLN A 189 -18.05 17.40 31.08
CA GLN A 189 -18.41 18.04 29.80
C GLN A 189 -18.56 16.99 28.68
N GLU A 190 -17.74 17.07 27.62
CA GLU A 190 -17.78 16.18 26.44
C GLU A 190 -16.74 15.05 26.51
N SER A 191 -16.01 14.91 27.61
CA SER A 191 -14.93 13.91 27.73
C SER A 191 -15.02 13.10 29.04
N CYS A 192 -14.58 11.85 29.00
CA CYS A 192 -14.45 11.02 30.20
C CYS A 192 -13.12 11.32 30.89
N ALA A 193 -13.15 11.54 32.20
CA ALA A 193 -11.96 11.77 33.04
C ALA A 193 -11.98 10.86 34.28
N PRO A 194 -10.82 10.48 34.84
CA PRO A 194 -10.77 9.70 36.07
C PRO A 194 -11.58 10.34 37.20
N VAL A 195 -12.30 9.53 37.94
CA VAL A 195 -12.92 9.97 39.20
C VAL A 195 -11.78 10.12 40.20
N GLU A 196 -11.55 11.35 40.69
CA GLU A 196 -10.56 11.58 41.75
C GLU A 196 -10.94 10.73 42.98
N ALA A 197 -9.94 10.02 43.54
CA ALA A 197 -10.11 9.15 44.69
C ALA A 197 -10.39 9.92 45.99
#